data_AF-A0A7M1QTY0-F1
#
_entry.id   AF-A0A7M1QTY0-F1
#
_cell.length_a   1.000
_cell.length_b   1.000
_cell.length_c   1.000
_cell.angle_alpha   90.00
_cell.angle_beta   90.00
_cell.angle_gamma   90.00
#
_symmetry.space_group_name_H-M   'P 1'
#
loop_
_entity.id
_entity.type
_entity.pdbx_description
1 polymer ?
#
loop_
_entity_poly.entity_id
_entity_poly.type
_entity_poly.pdbx_seq_one_letter_code
_entity_poly.pdbx_strand_id
1 'polypeptide(L)'
;MVGRSPIRPYSQSFRDHAVALVASGRSCASVARELKVNCHSVQVWARGAGLVLVRGQGGPAQAREAEDGYDAALLKKRGRGRPGRGAQPSQVVAVRFTPEEIAELDRRAQSREMSRSELIREAALL
;
A
#
# COMPACT_ATOMS: atom_id res chain seq x y z
N MET A 1 5.93 19.21 -35.56
CA MET A 1 5.29 17.93 -35.19
C MET A 1 4.96 17.97 -33.71
N VAL A 2 3.68 17.78 -33.37
CA VAL A 2 3.09 18.05 -32.05
C VAL A 2 3.66 17.10 -31.00
N GLY A 3 4.31 17.67 -29.98
CA GLY A 3 4.75 16.93 -28.80
C GLY A 3 3.53 16.34 -28.09
N ARG A 4 3.54 15.03 -27.86
CA ARG A 4 2.51 14.35 -27.07
C ARG A 4 2.52 14.96 -25.67
N SER A 5 1.55 15.84 -25.39
CA SER A 5 1.26 16.26 -24.02
C SER A 5 0.92 15.00 -23.21
N PRO A 6 1.61 14.71 -22.10
CA PRO A 6 1.22 13.60 -21.25
C PRO A 6 -0.16 13.93 -20.68
N ILE A 7 -1.07 12.98 -20.71
CA ILE A 7 -2.39 13.06 -20.07
C ILE A 7 -2.14 13.54 -18.64
N ARG A 8 -2.47 14.79 -18.33
CA ARG A 8 -2.47 15.31 -16.96
C ARG A 8 -3.90 15.16 -16.46
N PRO A 9 -4.24 14.09 -15.72
CA PRO A 9 -5.62 13.85 -15.31
C PRO A 9 -6.17 14.94 -14.38
N TYR A 10 -5.31 15.79 -13.81
CA TYR A 10 -5.69 16.87 -12.89
C TYR A 10 -4.87 18.14 -13.17
N SER A 11 -5.53 19.31 -13.09
CA SER A 11 -4.87 20.62 -13.21
C SER A 11 -3.89 20.85 -12.03
N GLN A 12 -2.96 21.80 -12.19
CA GLN A 12 -2.06 22.18 -11.10
C GLN A 12 -2.83 22.77 -9.91
N SER A 13 -3.77 23.69 -10.17
CA SER A 13 -4.62 24.29 -9.14
C SER A 13 -5.43 23.26 -8.33
N PHE A 14 -5.91 22.19 -8.97
CA PHE A 14 -6.61 21.11 -8.29
C PHE A 14 -5.69 20.34 -7.34
N ARG A 15 -4.46 20.06 -7.78
CA ARG A 15 -3.45 19.39 -6.94
C ARG A 15 -3.03 20.26 -5.78
N ASP A 16 -2.82 21.56 -6.02
CA ASP A 16 -2.46 22.53 -4.98
C ASP A 16 -3.57 22.64 -3.93
N HIS A 17 -4.83 22.66 -4.35
CA HIS A 17 -5.98 22.61 -3.44
C HIS A 17 -5.99 21.34 -2.56
N ALA A 18 -5.76 20.18 -3.17
CA ALA A 18 -5.69 18.92 -2.43
C ALA A 18 -4.51 18.90 -1.42
N VAL A 19 -3.36 19.47 -1.80
CA VAL A 19 -2.19 19.61 -0.91
C VAL A 19 -2.51 20.56 0.24
N ALA A 20 -3.17 21.69 -0.01
CA ALA A 20 -3.56 22.65 1.03
C ALA A 20 -4.51 22.01 2.05
N LEU A 21 -5.45 21.16 1.61
CA LEU A 21 -6.31 20.40 2.51
C LEU A 21 -5.51 19.42 3.39
N VAL A 22 -4.48 18.76 2.86
CA VAL A 22 -3.63 17.88 3.68
C VAL A 22 -2.77 18.70 4.66
N ALA A 23 -2.24 19.84 4.21
CA ALA A 23 -1.45 20.75 5.04
C ALA A 23 -2.25 21.34 6.22
N SER A 24 -3.58 21.45 6.10
CA SER A 24 -4.45 21.88 7.20
C SER A 24 -4.71 20.78 8.25
N GLY A 25 -4.04 19.63 8.15
CA GLY A 25 -4.13 18.52 9.10
C GLY A 25 -5.14 17.44 8.71
N ARG A 26 -5.78 17.54 7.54
CA ARG A 26 -6.67 16.48 7.03
C ARG A 26 -5.84 15.26 6.60
N SER A 27 -6.38 14.06 6.82
CA SER A 27 -5.78 12.84 6.27
C SER A 27 -5.97 12.75 4.75
N CYS A 28 -4.98 12.22 4.03
CA CYS A 28 -5.07 12.01 2.58
C CYS A 28 -6.31 11.18 2.18
N ALA A 29 -6.73 10.23 3.03
CA ALA A 29 -7.91 9.41 2.79
C ALA A 29 -9.23 10.19 2.91
N SER A 30 -9.28 11.17 3.81
CA SER A 30 -10.44 12.08 3.95
C SER A 30 -10.53 12.99 2.73
N VAL A 31 -9.42 13.61 2.34
CA VAL A 31 -9.33 14.49 1.16
C VAL A 31 -9.66 13.73 -0.13
N ALA A 32 -9.15 12.50 -0.29
CA ALA A 32 -9.42 11.68 -1.46
C ALA A 32 -10.91 11.32 -1.62
N ARG A 33 -11.61 11.02 -0.52
CA ARG A 33 -13.05 10.71 -0.54
C ARG A 33 -13.88 11.94 -0.93
N GLU A 34 -13.53 13.11 -0.39
CA GLU A 34 -14.19 14.36 -0.69
C GLU A 34 -14.01 14.76 -2.16
N LEU A 35 -12.77 14.73 -2.65
CA LEU A 35 -12.42 15.10 -4.01
C LEU A 35 -12.70 13.98 -5.04
N LYS A 36 -13.21 12.83 -4.60
CA LYS A 36 -13.48 11.63 -5.41
C LYS A 36 -12.28 11.20 -6.28
N VAL A 37 -11.08 11.23 -5.68
CA VAL A 37 -9.83 10.79 -6.32
C VAL A 37 -9.20 9.62 -5.56
N ASN A 38 -8.21 8.98 -6.17
CA ASN A 38 -7.46 7.93 -5.49
C ASN A 38 -6.61 8.51 -4.33
N CYS A 39 -6.66 7.88 -3.16
CA CYS A 39 -5.84 8.27 -2.01
C CYS A 39 -4.34 8.27 -2.32
N HIS A 40 -3.88 7.37 -3.19
CA HIS A 40 -2.49 7.34 -3.65
C HIS A 40 -2.11 8.62 -4.40
N SER A 41 -3.00 9.17 -5.23
CA SER A 41 -2.74 10.42 -5.95
C SER A 41 -2.53 11.59 -4.99
N VAL A 42 -3.38 11.71 -3.96
CA VAL A 42 -3.24 12.75 -2.92
C VAL A 42 -1.92 12.60 -2.15
N GLN A 43 -1.51 11.35 -1.84
CA GLN A 43 -0.24 11.10 -1.17
C GLN A 43 0.96 11.50 -2.03
N VAL A 44 0.91 11.23 -3.34
CA VAL A 44 1.97 11.62 -4.28
C VAL A 44 2.09 13.15 -4.36
N TRP A 45 0.97 13.87 -4.45
CA TRP A 45 1.00 15.34 -4.51
C TRP A 45 1.53 15.95 -3.21
N ALA A 46 1.06 15.47 -2.06
CA ALA A 46 1.52 15.96 -0.76
C ALA A 46 3.03 15.73 -0.55
N ARG A 47 3.55 14.55 -0.90
CA ARG A 47 4.99 14.28 -0.84
C ARG A 47 5.79 15.12 -1.84
N GLY A 48 5.26 15.32 -3.04
CA GLY A 48 5.86 16.20 -4.04
C GLY A 48 5.93 17.66 -3.60
N ALA A 49 5.01 18.09 -2.72
CA ALA A 49 5.01 19.40 -2.08
C ALA A 49 5.85 19.46 -0.78
N GLY A 50 6.59 18.40 -0.45
CA GLY A 50 7.46 18.34 0.73
C GLY A 50 6.75 17.97 2.05
N LEU A 51 5.47 17.59 2.02
CA LEU A 51 4.77 17.16 3.22
C LEU A 51 5.24 15.77 3.66
N VAL A 52 5.63 15.65 4.93
CA VAL A 52 5.94 14.37 5.56
C VAL A 52 4.65 13.70 5.99
N LEU A 53 4.24 12.67 5.25
CA LEU A 53 3.03 11.91 5.56
C LEU A 53 3.33 10.84 6.61
N VAL A 54 2.95 11.12 7.85
CA VAL A 54 3.01 10.14 8.94
C VAL A 54 1.87 9.14 8.78
N ARG A 55 2.18 7.84 8.74
CA ARG A 55 1.14 6.80 8.80
C ARG A 55 0.55 6.79 10.21
N GLY A 56 -0.77 7.00 10.28
CA GLY A 56 -1.50 6.90 11.54
C GLY A 56 -1.36 8.16 12.39
N GLN A 57 -2.07 9.22 12.00
CA GLN A 57 -2.59 10.12 13.03
C GLN A 57 -3.74 9.37 13.71
N GLY A 58 -3.36 8.48 14.62
CA GLY A 58 -4.31 7.92 15.54
C GLY A 58 -4.71 9.04 16.50
N GLY A 59 -5.96 9.48 16.43
CA GLY A 59 -6.49 10.41 17.42
C GLY A 59 -6.32 9.83 18.84
N PRO A 60 -6.51 10.63 19.89
CA PRO A 60 -6.24 10.24 21.29
C PRO A 60 -6.92 8.92 21.73
N ALA A 61 -8.01 8.53 21.05
CA ALA A 61 -8.66 7.23 21.24
C ALA A 61 -7.76 6.02 20.93
N GLN A 62 -6.85 6.10 19.95
CA GLN A 62 -5.95 4.99 19.57
C GLN A 62 -4.74 4.89 20.51
N ALA A 63 -4.25 6.03 21.02
CA ALA A 63 -3.22 6.05 22.05
C ALA A 63 -3.75 5.42 23.35
N ARG A 64 -4.97 5.79 23.74
CA ARG A 64 -5.64 5.21 24.90
C ARG A 64 -5.96 3.73 24.75
N GLU A 65 -6.42 3.29 23.57
CA GLU A 65 -6.63 1.86 23.25
C GLU A 65 -5.33 1.05 23.33
N ALA A 66 -4.16 1.68 23.10
CA ALA A 66 -2.86 1.02 23.25
C ALA A 66 -2.43 0.91 24.72
N GLU A 67 -2.65 1.96 25.51
CA GLU A 67 -2.35 2.00 26.95
C GLU A 67 -3.27 1.08 27.77
N ASP A 68 -4.55 0.97 27.36
CA ASP A 68 -5.56 0.11 27.99
C ASP A 68 -5.45 -1.37 27.55
N GLY A 69 -4.57 -1.67 26.59
CA GLY A 69 -4.41 -2.99 26.00
C GLY A 69 -5.45 -3.28 24.91
N TYR A 70 -4.97 -3.69 23.74
CA TYR A 70 -5.87 -3.98 22.62
C TYR A 70 -6.67 -5.27 22.83
N ASP A 71 -7.98 -5.21 22.59
CA ASP A 71 -8.80 -6.41 22.42
C ASP A 71 -8.48 -7.09 21.08
N ALA A 72 -7.75 -8.21 21.16
CA ALA A 72 -7.37 -9.01 20.01
C ALA A 72 -8.57 -9.53 19.19
N ALA A 73 -9.74 -9.75 19.81
CA ALA A 73 -10.94 -10.17 19.10
C ALA A 73 -11.53 -9.03 18.25
N LEU A 74 -11.50 -7.80 18.76
CA LEU A 74 -11.89 -6.61 18.00
C LEU A 74 -10.88 -6.30 16.88
N LEU A 75 -9.58 -6.47 17.13
CA LEU A 75 -8.56 -6.29 16.10
C LEU A 75 -8.71 -7.30 14.94
N LYS A 76 -9.05 -8.56 15.23
CA LYS A 76 -9.34 -9.58 14.20
C LYS A 76 -10.56 -9.20 13.35
N LYS A 77 -11.62 -8.66 13.97
CA LYS A 77 -12.82 -8.17 13.27
C LYS A 77 -12.54 -6.96 12.39
N ARG A 78 -11.61 -6.09 12.80
CA ARG A 78 -11.22 -4.87 12.05
C ARG A 78 -10.51 -5.15 10.72
N GLY A 79 -10.16 -6.41 10.42
CA GLY A 79 -9.74 -6.84 9.08
C GLY A 79 -8.56 -6.03 8.52
N ARG A 80 -7.42 -6.05 9.20
CA ARG A 80 -6.17 -5.46 8.67
C ARG A 80 -5.14 -6.55 8.41
N GLY A 81 -4.95 -6.86 7.14
CA GLY A 81 -3.92 -7.81 6.68
C GLY A 81 -4.29 -8.49 5.37
N ARG A 82 -3.32 -9.17 4.77
CA ARG A 82 -3.57 -10.14 3.71
C ARG A 82 -4.40 -11.28 4.31
N PRO A 83 -5.41 -11.83 3.61
CA PRO A 83 -6.21 -12.94 4.13
C PRO A 83 -5.30 -14.03 4.69
N GLY A 84 -5.53 -14.40 5.95
CA GLY A 84 -4.83 -15.52 6.57
C GLY A 84 -5.02 -16.77 5.73
N ARG A 85 -3.92 -17.45 5.39
CA ARG A 85 -3.97 -18.72 4.66
C ARG A 85 -3.82 -19.85 5.67
N GLY A 86 -4.94 -20.49 6.01
CA GLY A 86 -5.00 -21.61 6.95
C GLY A 86 -5.51 -21.25 8.34
N ALA A 87 -5.75 -22.28 9.16
CA ALA A 87 -6.25 -22.15 10.52
C ALA A 87 -5.19 -21.61 11.50
N GLN A 88 -3.90 -21.68 11.14
CA GLN A 88 -2.77 -21.25 11.93
C GLN A 88 -1.90 -20.26 11.14
N PRO A 89 -1.10 -19.41 11.80
CA PRO A 89 -0.12 -18.56 11.13
C PRO A 89 0.82 -19.40 10.26
N SER A 90 1.07 -18.95 9.02
CA SER A 90 2.03 -19.61 8.14
C SER A 90 3.45 -19.48 8.69
N GLN A 91 4.25 -20.54 8.59
CA GLN A 91 5.67 -20.49 8.94
C GLN A 91 6.51 -19.98 7.77
N VAL A 92 7.57 -19.23 8.06
CA VAL A 92 8.52 -18.73 7.06
C VAL A 92 9.71 -19.66 7.00
N VAL A 93 9.97 -20.22 5.81
CA VAL A 93 11.17 -21.01 5.51
C VAL A 93 12.07 -20.18 4.59
N ALA A 94 13.29 -19.87 5.05
CA ALA A 94 14.23 -19.08 4.26
C ALA A 94 14.97 -19.97 3.24
N VAL A 95 14.91 -19.58 1.96
CA VAL A 95 15.66 -20.21 0.87
C VAL A 95 16.57 -19.15 0.25
N ARG A 96 17.85 -19.49 0.03
CA ARG A 96 18.81 -18.59 -0.60
C ARG A 96 18.77 -18.79 -2.11
N PHE A 97 18.67 -17.69 -2.84
CA PHE A 97 18.81 -17.65 -4.30
C PHE A 97 19.86 -16.61 -4.66
N THR A 98 20.67 -16.89 -5.69
CA THR A 98 21.51 -15.88 -6.31
C THR A 98 20.67 -14.90 -7.13
N PRO A 99 21.20 -13.72 -7.49
CA PRO A 99 20.49 -12.78 -8.38
C PRO A 99 20.08 -13.41 -9.72
N GLU A 100 20.91 -14.28 -10.27
CA GLU A 100 20.67 -14.98 -11.54
C GLU A 100 19.51 -15.98 -11.39
N GLU A 101 19.46 -16.71 -10.29
CA GLU A 101 18.36 -17.62 -9.97
C GLU A 101 17.04 -16.87 -9.76
N ILE A 102 17.07 -15.68 -9.15
CA ILE A 102 15.88 -14.83 -9.03
C ILE A 102 15.39 -14.37 -10.40
N ALA A 103 16.30 -13.96 -11.29
CA ALA A 103 15.95 -13.56 -12.65
C ALA A 103 15.35 -14.72 -13.46
N GLU A 104 15.88 -15.93 -13.29
CA GLU A 104 15.32 -17.16 -13.86
C GLU A 104 13.90 -17.42 -13.35
N LEU A 105 13.68 -17.34 -12.03
CA LEU A 105 12.35 -17.51 -11.43
C LEU A 105 11.35 -16.50 -11.97
N ASP A 106 11.75 -15.24 -12.13
CA ASP A 106 10.89 -14.19 -12.71
C ASP A 106 10.52 -14.47 -14.15
N ARG A 107 11.49 -14.90 -14.97
CA ARG A 107 11.22 -15.23 -16.37
C ARG A 107 10.25 -16.40 -16.49
N ARG A 108 10.43 -17.46 -15.68
CA ARG A 108 9.53 -18.62 -15.63
C ARG A 108 8.14 -18.25 -15.13
N ALA A 109 8.05 -17.35 -14.16
CA ALA A 109 6.78 -16.88 -13.64
C ALA A 109 6.02 -16.09 -14.72
N GLN A 110 6.71 -15.18 -15.42
CA GLN A 110 6.16 -14.41 -16.54
C GLN A 110 5.70 -15.30 -17.68
N SER A 111 6.49 -16.30 -18.10
CA SER A 111 6.11 -17.20 -19.21
C SER A 111 4.87 -18.06 -18.90
N ARG A 112 4.52 -18.18 -17.61
CA ARG A 112 3.37 -18.95 -17.13
C ARG A 112 2.22 -18.07 -16.66
N GLU A 113 2.33 -16.75 -16.79
CA GLU A 113 1.37 -15.77 -16.27
C GLU A 113 1.09 -15.92 -14.76
N MET A 114 2.11 -16.37 -14.01
CA MET A 114 2.04 -16.59 -12.57
C MET A 114 2.86 -15.56 -11.82
N SER A 115 2.53 -15.31 -10.55
CA SER A 115 3.45 -14.59 -9.67
C SER A 115 4.63 -15.50 -9.28
N ARG A 116 5.79 -14.89 -8.98
CA ARG A 116 6.96 -15.59 -8.42
C ARG A 116 6.56 -16.46 -7.22
N SER A 117 5.68 -15.96 -6.35
CA SER A 117 5.23 -16.69 -5.16
C SER A 117 4.35 -17.91 -5.46
N GLU A 118 3.64 -17.92 -6.59
CA GLU A 118 2.84 -19.06 -7.02
C GLU A 118 3.74 -20.11 -7.67
N LEU A 119 4.67 -19.68 -8.53
CA LEU A 119 5.67 -20.56 -9.12
C LEU A 119 6.50 -21.28 -8.04
N ILE A 120 7.03 -20.55 -7.05
CA ILE A 120 7.82 -21.14 -5.96
C ILE A 120 6.99 -22.15 -5.16
N ARG A 121 5.71 -21.84 -4.90
CA ARG A 121 4.84 -22.74 -4.14
C ARG A 121 4.50 -24.00 -4.92
N GLU A 122 4.24 -23.88 -6.20
CA GLU A 122 4.02 -25.03 -7.06
C GLU A 122 5.27 -25.92 -7.08
N ALA A 123 6.45 -25.35 -7.34
CA ALA A 123 7.71 -26.11 -7.39
C ALA A 123 8.13 -26.72 -6.05
N ALA A 124 7.66 -26.19 -4.91
CA ALA A 124 8.00 -26.71 -3.59
C ALA A 124 7.00 -27.77 -3.07
N LEU A 125 5.85 -27.91 -3.72
CA LEU A 125 4.75 -28.81 -3.30
C LEU A 125 4.41 -29.88 -4.33
N LEU A 126 4.95 -29.78 -5.56
CA LEU A 126 4.93 -30.81 -6.59
C LEU A 126 6.28 -31.55 -6.63
#